data_AF-W2D3R2-F1
#
_entry.id   AF-W2D3R2-F1
#
_cell.length_a   1.000
_cell.length_b   1.000
_cell.length_c   1.000
_cell.angle_alpha   90.00
_cell.angle_beta   90.00
_cell.angle_gamma   90.00
#
_symmetry.space_group_name_H-M   'P 1'
#
loop_
_entity.id
_entity.type
_entity.pdbx_description
1 polymer ?
#
loop_
_entity_poly.entity_id
_entity_poly.type
_entity_poly.pdbx_seq_one_letter_code
_entity_poly.pdbx_strand_id
1 'polypeptide(L)'
;MKMKKQTAGLGLLLATLLYLAAGCERVDHYATDPSLRLDFSTDTLTFDTLFTTIGSVTKQFMVYNPHGENLRIESVTLASGGRSGFRLNVDGRKGDSFSGIDLWKRDSLRVLVEVTASANNADRPLLIQDSILFYTNGVRQFVLLQAVGQDVHIIRGGRTYTENTTLTADRPYLIFDSLTVGPGVTLTLAPGATLCFHHQAKLIVAGTLKAIGTQARPITLHGDRLDSIYANVTLPYDRVPGQWGGIRFESTSFENELEYADIRNTSFGLDFQPSTPDRRKIRIHNSRVTNSSGDLLTAVNCHIEASGSEFTNAGGNTVCLIGGRHRFAHCTLANFIVLTTRQGAPTLILADTARIDNTPHHYPLTEARFDNCLIDGSIS
;
A
#
# COMPACT_ATOMS: atom_id res chain seq x y z
N MET A 1 50.01 16.73 71.20
CA MET A 1 48.76 16.16 70.64
C MET A 1 48.37 16.77 69.27
N LYS A 2 49.33 17.09 68.39
CA LYS A 2 49.07 17.70 67.05
C LYS A 2 49.45 16.82 65.85
N MET A 3 50.38 15.87 65.99
CA MET A 3 50.82 15.02 64.86
C MET A 3 49.86 13.87 64.50
N LYS A 4 49.01 13.38 65.42
CA LYS A 4 48.07 12.27 65.15
C LYS A 4 46.88 12.65 64.25
N LYS A 5 46.53 13.94 64.15
CA LYS A 5 45.41 14.41 63.31
C LYS A 5 45.79 14.62 61.84
N GLN A 6 47.06 14.94 61.56
CA GLN A 6 47.53 15.14 60.18
C GLN A 6 47.81 13.82 59.45
N THR A 7 48.29 12.80 60.15
CA THR A 7 48.48 11.45 59.55
C THR A 7 47.16 10.75 59.25
N ALA A 8 46.12 10.96 60.07
CA ALA A 8 44.77 10.47 59.82
C ALA A 8 44.12 11.15 58.60
N GLY A 9 44.33 12.45 58.42
CA GLY A 9 43.84 13.20 57.25
C GLY A 9 44.52 12.76 55.94
N LEU A 10 45.83 12.53 55.97
CA LEU A 10 46.59 12.06 54.81
C LEU A 10 46.20 10.62 54.41
N GLY A 11 45.97 9.74 55.39
CA GLY A 11 45.47 8.38 55.15
C GLY A 11 44.06 8.35 54.55
N LEU A 12 43.17 9.25 54.99
CA LEU A 12 41.81 9.36 54.46
C LEU A 12 41.81 9.91 53.02
N LEU A 13 42.72 10.85 52.71
CA LEU A 13 42.90 11.41 51.37
C LEU A 13 43.51 10.40 50.39
N LEU A 14 44.47 9.59 50.86
CA LEU A 14 45.07 8.51 50.06
C LEU A 14 44.06 7.37 49.81
N ALA A 15 43.26 7.00 50.81
CA ALA A 15 42.20 6.01 50.66
C ALA A 15 41.10 6.50 49.70
N THR A 16 40.69 7.76 49.78
CA THR A 16 39.71 8.34 48.83
C THR A 16 40.27 8.46 47.41
N LEU A 17 41.57 8.77 47.23
CA LEU A 17 42.21 8.70 45.91
C LEU A 17 42.29 7.26 45.36
N LEU A 18 42.55 6.25 46.21
CA LEU A 18 42.53 4.84 45.78
C LEU A 18 41.12 4.35 45.42
N TYR A 19 40.08 4.83 46.10
CA TYR A 19 38.68 4.55 45.74
C TYR A 19 38.25 5.25 44.44
N LEU A 20 38.80 6.42 44.12
CA LEU A 20 38.55 7.14 42.87
C LEU A 20 39.33 6.54 41.68
N ALA A 21 40.45 5.86 41.93
CA ALA A 21 41.23 5.14 40.91
C ALA A 21 40.71 3.72 40.62
N ALA A 22 39.80 3.19 41.44
CA ALA A 22 39.08 1.94 41.19
C ALA A 22 37.91 2.12 40.20
N GLY A 23 38.04 3.04 39.24
CA GLY A 23 37.21 3.05 38.05
C GLY A 23 37.53 1.79 37.26
N CYS A 24 36.65 0.80 37.36
CA CYS A 24 36.76 -0.45 36.62
C CYS A 24 36.67 -0.14 35.12
N GLU A 25 37.81 0.01 34.44
CA GLU A 25 37.88 -0.10 32.99
C GLU A 25 37.50 -1.55 32.66
N ARG A 26 36.19 -1.78 32.47
CA ARG A 26 35.72 -3.01 31.86
C ARG A 26 36.21 -2.97 30.42
N VAL A 27 37.36 -3.57 30.18
CA VAL A 27 37.77 -3.94 28.82
C VAL A 27 36.77 -5.01 28.40
N ASP A 28 35.78 -4.63 27.61
CA ASP A 28 34.80 -5.57 27.08
C ASP A 28 35.55 -6.62 26.25
N HIS A 29 35.52 -7.87 26.70
CA HIS A 29 36.12 -9.00 25.99
C HIS A 29 35.19 -9.43 24.86
N TYR A 30 35.70 -9.46 23.63
CA TYR A 30 34.99 -9.94 22.46
C TYR A 30 35.56 -11.29 22.04
N ALA A 31 34.71 -12.31 21.91
CA ALA A 31 35.14 -13.62 21.48
C ALA A 31 35.51 -13.62 20.01
N THR A 32 36.59 -14.32 19.66
CA THR A 32 37.13 -14.41 18.29
C THR A 32 36.99 -15.80 17.67
N ASP A 33 36.29 -16.72 18.33
CA ASP A 33 36.07 -18.08 17.85
C ASP A 33 35.17 -18.07 16.58
N PRO A 34 35.65 -18.60 15.42
CA PRO A 34 34.86 -18.71 14.19
C PRO A 34 33.60 -19.57 14.29
N SER A 35 33.47 -20.40 15.35
CA SER A 35 32.26 -21.18 15.61
C SER A 35 31.08 -20.31 16.10
N LEU A 36 31.37 -19.13 16.69
CA LEU A 36 30.38 -18.21 17.23
C LEU A 36 29.80 -17.33 16.12
N ARG A 37 28.79 -17.85 15.44
CA ARG A 37 28.10 -17.19 14.32
C ARG A 37 26.92 -16.35 14.79
N LEU A 38 26.57 -15.36 13.97
CA LEU A 38 25.34 -14.59 14.13
C LEU A 38 24.14 -15.41 13.66
N ASP A 39 23.00 -15.19 14.30
CA ASP A 39 21.72 -15.70 13.82
C ASP A 39 20.91 -14.56 13.20
N PHE A 40 20.21 -14.83 12.09
CA PHE A 40 19.36 -13.85 11.42
C PHE A 40 17.90 -14.27 11.52
N SER A 41 17.02 -13.31 11.77
CA SER A 41 15.56 -13.53 11.72
C SER A 41 15.02 -13.88 10.32
N THR A 42 15.80 -13.65 9.27
CA THR A 42 15.48 -14.03 7.89
C THR A 42 16.74 -14.32 7.10
N ASP A 43 16.66 -15.20 6.10
CA ASP A 43 17.71 -15.42 5.11
C ASP A 43 17.59 -14.47 3.90
N THR A 44 16.38 -13.99 3.62
CA THR A 44 16.02 -13.20 2.45
C THR A 44 15.02 -12.13 2.85
N LEU A 45 15.32 -10.88 2.50
CA LEU A 45 14.42 -9.75 2.64
C LEU A 45 13.89 -9.35 1.27
N THR A 46 12.63 -9.71 1.00
CA THR A 46 11.96 -9.47 -0.27
C THR A 46 11.06 -8.24 -0.20
N PHE A 47 11.13 -7.37 -1.20
CA PHE A 47 10.22 -6.25 -1.42
C PHE A 47 9.29 -6.60 -2.59
N ASP A 48 8.02 -6.20 -2.48
CA ASP A 48 7.02 -6.41 -3.53
C ASP A 48 7.32 -5.56 -4.77
N THR A 49 6.38 -5.48 -5.72
CA THR A 49 6.55 -4.64 -6.91
C THR A 49 6.59 -3.17 -6.51
N LEU A 50 7.71 -2.52 -6.82
CA LEU A 50 7.98 -1.11 -6.58
C LEU A 50 7.89 -0.36 -7.90
N PHE A 51 7.17 0.75 -7.90
CA PHE A 51 7.28 1.69 -9.02
C PHE A 51 8.67 2.30 -9.03
N THR A 52 9.35 2.24 -10.18
CA THR A 52 10.68 2.82 -10.30
C THR A 52 10.63 4.32 -10.00
N THR A 53 11.76 4.88 -9.53
CA THR A 53 11.90 6.25 -9.04
C THR A 53 11.17 6.57 -7.72
N ILE A 54 10.39 5.63 -7.16
CA ILE A 54 9.72 5.77 -5.87
C ILE A 54 10.42 4.88 -4.84
N GLY A 55 10.66 5.43 -3.65
CA GLY A 55 11.22 4.67 -2.54
C GLY A 55 10.24 3.64 -2.00
N SER A 56 10.75 2.46 -1.65
CA SER A 56 9.98 1.46 -0.94
C SER A 56 9.63 1.90 0.47
N VAL A 57 8.71 1.17 1.10
CA VAL A 57 8.65 1.14 2.56
C VAL A 57 9.94 0.58 3.14
N THR A 58 10.24 0.95 4.39
CA THR A 58 11.36 0.39 5.12
C THR A 58 10.99 -0.96 5.70
N LYS A 59 11.71 -2.03 5.30
CA LYS A 59 11.63 -3.34 5.96
C LYS A 59 12.75 -3.47 7.00
N GLN A 60 12.57 -4.37 7.96
CA GLN A 60 13.57 -4.60 9.00
C GLN A 60 13.76 -6.09 9.24
N PHE A 61 14.95 -6.46 9.68
CA PHE A 61 15.24 -7.77 10.25
C PHE A 61 16.19 -7.62 11.45
N MET A 62 16.16 -8.61 12.32
CA MET A 62 17.01 -8.71 13.50
C MET A 62 18.22 -9.60 13.23
N VAL A 63 19.35 -9.18 13.78
CA VAL A 63 20.61 -9.92 13.86
C VAL A 63 20.86 -10.22 15.33
N TYR A 64 21.05 -11.49 15.67
CA TYR A 64 21.17 -11.97 17.04
C TYR A 64 22.58 -12.48 17.32
N ASN A 65 23.02 -12.24 18.55
CA ASN A 65 24.09 -12.99 19.17
C ASN A 65 23.47 -14.02 20.13
N PRO A 66 23.31 -15.29 19.71
CA PRO A 66 22.71 -16.31 20.56
C PRO A 66 23.65 -16.80 21.67
N HIS A 67 24.91 -16.34 21.67
CA HIS A 67 25.97 -16.88 22.52
C HIS A 67 26.10 -16.15 23.87
N GLY A 68 26.84 -16.76 24.78
CA GLY A 68 27.14 -16.21 26.12
C GLY A 68 28.29 -15.19 26.15
N GLU A 69 28.91 -14.93 25.01
CA GLU A 69 30.06 -14.03 24.84
C GLU A 69 29.68 -12.81 24.00
N ASN A 70 30.36 -11.67 24.21
CA ASN A 70 30.17 -10.50 23.35
C ASN A 70 30.83 -10.77 21.99
N LEU A 71 30.19 -10.31 20.91
CA LEU A 71 30.70 -10.40 19.55
C LEU A 71 30.95 -9.00 19.00
N ARG A 72 32.01 -8.86 18.20
CA ARG A 72 32.30 -7.66 17.42
C ARG A 72 32.06 -7.99 15.96
N ILE A 73 31.04 -7.38 15.38
CA ILE A 73 30.83 -7.47 13.93
C ILE A 73 31.86 -6.55 13.28
N GLU A 74 32.82 -7.15 12.59
CA GLU A 74 33.94 -6.48 11.96
C GLU A 74 33.44 -5.55 10.85
N SER A 75 32.52 -6.05 10.02
CA SER A 75 31.84 -5.25 9.01
C SER A 75 30.41 -5.70 8.68
N VAL A 76 29.59 -4.73 8.29
CA VAL A 76 28.29 -4.91 7.64
C VAL A 76 28.30 -4.08 6.37
N THR A 77 28.14 -4.69 5.20
CA THR A 77 28.30 -4.00 3.91
C THR A 77 27.30 -4.47 2.88
N LEU A 78 26.71 -3.55 2.11
CA LEU A 78 25.99 -3.89 0.88
C LEU A 78 26.97 -4.36 -0.19
N ALA A 79 26.78 -5.55 -0.74
CA ALA A 79 27.70 -6.12 -1.73
C ALA A 79 27.84 -5.24 -2.98
N SER A 80 26.80 -4.52 -3.39
CA SER A 80 26.85 -3.58 -4.51
C SER A 80 27.46 -2.20 -4.19
N GLY A 81 27.75 -1.90 -2.91
CA GLY A 81 28.13 -0.55 -2.48
C GLY A 81 27.05 0.50 -2.78
N GLY A 82 25.78 0.15 -2.55
CA GLY A 82 24.62 1.03 -2.76
C GLY A 82 24.16 1.20 -4.22
N ARG A 83 24.85 0.59 -5.20
CA ARG A 83 24.52 0.73 -6.63
C ARG A 83 23.24 0.00 -7.05
N SER A 84 22.83 -0.99 -6.28
CA SER A 84 21.58 -1.73 -6.48
C SER A 84 20.32 -0.92 -6.13
N GLY A 85 20.48 0.26 -5.51
CA GLY A 85 19.39 1.10 -5.01
C GLY A 85 18.94 0.74 -3.59
N PHE A 86 19.45 -0.35 -3.00
CA PHE A 86 19.25 -0.67 -1.58
C PHE A 86 20.04 0.29 -0.69
N ARG A 87 19.47 0.66 0.45
CA ARG A 87 20.09 1.50 1.49
C ARG A 87 19.86 0.88 2.85
N LEU A 88 20.88 0.96 3.72
CA LEU A 88 20.83 0.37 5.05
C LEU A 88 20.80 1.44 6.14
N ASN A 89 20.13 1.07 7.23
CA ASN A 89 20.37 1.63 8.55
C ASN A 89 20.69 0.50 9.51
N VAL A 90 21.88 0.52 10.11
CA VAL A 90 22.33 -0.49 11.07
C VAL A 90 22.49 0.20 12.42
N ASP A 91 21.67 -0.20 13.38
CA ASP A 91 21.67 0.33 14.75
C ASP A 91 21.63 1.88 14.82
N GLY A 92 20.73 2.47 14.04
CA GLY A 92 20.52 3.92 13.98
C GLY A 92 21.43 4.66 12.99
N ARG A 93 22.49 4.04 12.48
CA ARG A 93 23.45 4.66 11.54
C ARG A 93 23.05 4.34 10.10
N LYS A 94 22.94 5.37 9.25
CA LYS A 94 22.69 5.20 7.80
C LYS A 94 24.00 5.07 7.03
N GLY A 95 24.03 4.19 6.03
CA GLY A 95 25.21 3.94 5.20
C GLY A 95 25.06 2.69 4.34
N ASP A 96 26.04 2.43 3.50
CA ASP A 96 26.20 1.20 2.72
C ASP A 96 27.29 0.28 3.28
N SER A 97 28.11 0.80 4.20
CA SER A 97 29.15 0.08 4.92
C SER A 97 29.27 0.58 6.35
N PHE A 98 29.43 -0.36 7.28
CA PHE A 98 29.59 -0.14 8.70
C PHE A 98 30.70 -1.04 9.21
N SER A 99 31.44 -0.59 10.21
CA SER A 99 32.54 -1.36 10.78
C SER A 99 32.54 -1.29 12.28
N GLY A 100 32.94 -2.38 12.92
CA GLY A 100 33.15 -2.42 14.35
C GLY A 100 31.87 -2.14 15.13
N ILE A 101 30.88 -3.00 14.95
CA ILE A 101 29.61 -2.93 15.68
C ILE A 101 29.70 -3.93 16.84
N ASP A 102 29.48 -3.44 18.05
CA ASP A 102 29.43 -4.27 19.24
C ASP A 102 28.06 -4.92 19.36
N LEU A 103 28.03 -6.23 19.61
CA LEU A 103 26.82 -6.98 19.87
C LEU A 103 27.01 -7.82 21.12
N TRP A 104 26.41 -7.37 22.22
CA TRP A 104 26.55 -8.01 23.51
C TRP A 104 26.01 -9.45 23.53
N LYS A 105 26.48 -10.23 24.50
CA LYS A 105 26.00 -11.59 24.73
C LYS A 105 24.48 -11.62 24.88
N ARG A 106 23.83 -12.59 24.22
CA ARG A 106 22.37 -12.78 24.24
C ARG A 106 21.58 -11.53 23.80
N ASP A 107 22.21 -10.66 23.03
CA ASP A 107 21.59 -9.43 22.55
C ASP A 107 21.30 -9.50 21.04
N SER A 108 20.65 -8.46 20.54
CA SER A 108 20.27 -8.32 19.14
C SER A 108 20.40 -6.89 18.67
N LEU A 109 20.71 -6.72 17.40
CA LEU A 109 20.62 -5.43 16.73
C LEU A 109 19.59 -5.46 15.62
N ARG A 110 19.12 -4.28 15.25
CA ARG A 110 18.13 -4.09 14.20
C ARG A 110 18.77 -3.50 12.95
N VAL A 111 18.45 -4.10 11.81
CA VAL A 111 18.83 -3.59 10.49
C VAL A 111 17.56 -3.18 9.76
N LEU A 112 17.54 -1.94 9.28
CA LEU A 112 16.48 -1.42 8.43
C LEU A 112 17.00 -1.32 7.00
N VAL A 113 16.15 -1.68 6.04
CA VAL A 113 16.47 -1.72 4.62
C VAL A 113 15.36 -1.03 3.85
N GLU A 114 15.74 -0.16 2.93
CA GLU A 114 14.85 0.44 1.94
C GLU A 114 15.50 0.35 0.56
N VAL A 115 14.70 0.47 -0.50
CA VAL A 115 15.19 0.40 -1.88
C VAL A 115 14.47 1.42 -2.75
N THR A 116 15.21 2.01 -3.69
CA THR A 116 14.62 2.79 -4.78
C THR A 116 15.07 2.17 -6.09
N ALA A 117 14.14 1.52 -6.79
CA ALA A 117 14.41 0.93 -8.09
C ALA A 117 14.72 2.04 -9.11
N SER A 118 15.83 1.92 -9.84
CA SER A 118 16.14 2.83 -10.94
C SER A 118 15.27 2.51 -12.15
N ALA A 119 14.77 3.55 -12.82
CA ALA A 119 14.05 3.38 -14.07
C ALA A 119 15.00 2.88 -15.17
N ASN A 120 14.50 1.98 -16.03
CA ASN A 120 15.28 1.40 -17.12
C ASN A 120 14.57 1.49 -18.49
N ASN A 121 13.44 2.20 -18.55
CA ASN A 121 12.51 2.28 -19.67
C ASN A 121 12.06 0.91 -20.20
N ALA A 122 11.93 -0.09 -19.33
CA ALA A 122 11.43 -1.40 -19.69
C ALA A 122 9.95 -1.53 -19.34
N ASP A 123 9.16 -2.10 -20.26
CA ASP A 123 7.73 -2.37 -20.02
C ASP A 123 7.51 -3.47 -18.98
N ARG A 124 8.49 -4.39 -18.85
CA ARG A 124 8.40 -5.56 -17.97
C ARG A 124 9.06 -5.29 -16.61
N PRO A 125 8.51 -5.87 -15.52
CA PRO A 125 9.13 -5.77 -14.22
C PRO A 125 10.55 -6.36 -14.22
N LEU A 126 11.47 -5.71 -13.53
CA LEU A 126 12.87 -6.12 -13.38
C LEU A 126 13.15 -6.60 -11.96
N LEU A 127 13.76 -7.78 -11.83
CA LEU A 127 14.28 -8.26 -10.56
C LEU A 127 15.59 -7.51 -10.21
N ILE A 128 15.61 -6.90 -9.03
CA ILE A 128 16.76 -6.23 -8.43
C ILE A 128 17.22 -7.08 -7.24
N GLN A 129 18.49 -7.43 -7.22
CA GLN A 129 19.08 -8.27 -6.17
C GLN A 129 20.34 -7.63 -5.60
N ASP A 130 20.56 -7.86 -4.31
CA ASP A 130 21.80 -7.52 -3.61
C ASP A 130 21.95 -8.46 -2.40
N SER A 131 23.00 -8.26 -1.61
CA SER A 131 23.16 -8.94 -0.33
C SER A 131 23.81 -8.03 0.70
N ILE A 132 23.41 -8.20 1.96
CA ILE A 132 24.09 -7.59 3.10
C ILE A 132 25.11 -8.61 3.59
N LEU A 133 26.38 -8.26 3.54
CA LEU A 133 27.49 -9.08 3.98
C LEU A 133 27.83 -8.73 5.43
N PHE A 134 27.88 -9.74 6.29
CA PHE A 134 28.33 -9.64 7.67
C PHE A 134 29.67 -10.37 7.82
N TYR A 135 30.64 -9.74 8.45
CA TYR A 135 31.92 -10.36 8.79
C TYR A 135 32.14 -10.32 10.30
N THR A 136 32.26 -11.48 10.92
CA THR A 136 32.42 -11.65 12.37
C THR A 136 33.33 -12.84 12.63
N ASN A 137 34.36 -12.69 13.46
CA ASN A 137 35.30 -13.75 13.83
C ASN A 137 35.93 -14.47 12.63
N GLY A 138 36.26 -13.71 11.58
CA GLY A 138 36.78 -14.26 10.33
C GLY A 138 35.76 -15.03 9.47
N VAL A 139 34.49 -15.07 9.86
CA VAL A 139 33.41 -15.76 9.13
C VAL A 139 32.52 -14.75 8.42
N ARG A 140 32.28 -15.02 7.12
CA ARG A 140 31.33 -14.25 6.30
C ARG A 140 29.95 -14.92 6.30
N GLN A 141 28.93 -14.17 6.69
CA GLN A 141 27.52 -14.53 6.53
C GLN A 141 26.80 -13.48 5.67
N PHE A 142 25.61 -13.80 5.16
CA PHE A 142 24.87 -12.85 4.34
C PHE A 142 23.36 -12.98 4.53
N VAL A 143 22.65 -11.90 4.22
CA VAL A 143 21.20 -11.86 4.02
C VAL A 143 20.93 -11.38 2.60
N LEU A 144 20.11 -12.11 1.86
CA LEU A 144 19.75 -11.77 0.48
C LEU A 144 18.73 -10.64 0.45
N LEU A 145 18.86 -9.74 -0.51
CA LEU A 145 17.91 -8.68 -0.78
C LEU A 145 17.30 -8.89 -2.18
N GLN A 146 15.97 -8.82 -2.27
CA GLN A 146 15.25 -8.98 -3.54
C GLN A 146 14.14 -7.93 -3.64
N ALA A 147 14.00 -7.31 -4.81
CA ALA A 147 12.91 -6.38 -5.11
C ALA A 147 12.52 -6.50 -6.59
N VAL A 148 11.30 -6.13 -6.94
CA VAL A 148 10.86 -6.03 -8.34
C VAL A 148 10.59 -4.56 -8.67
N GLY A 149 11.31 -4.00 -9.64
CA GLY A 149 11.07 -2.65 -10.15
C GLY A 149 10.16 -2.67 -11.37
N GLN A 150 9.12 -1.84 -11.40
CA GLN A 150 8.21 -1.67 -12.54
C GLN A 150 8.19 -0.20 -12.98
N ASP A 151 8.53 0.07 -14.24
CA ASP A 151 8.37 1.40 -14.81
C ASP A 151 6.89 1.72 -15.03
N VAL A 152 6.55 2.99 -14.85
CA VAL A 152 5.17 3.48 -14.94
C VAL A 152 5.06 4.79 -15.72
N HIS A 153 3.90 5.00 -16.31
CA HIS A 153 3.50 6.32 -16.82
C HIS A 153 3.03 7.18 -15.65
N ILE A 154 3.84 8.16 -15.24
CA ILE A 154 3.50 9.04 -14.12
C ILE A 154 2.56 10.16 -14.59
N ILE A 155 1.43 10.32 -13.90
CA ILE A 155 0.48 11.42 -14.06
C ILE A 155 0.43 12.22 -12.75
N ARG A 156 0.83 13.50 -12.82
CA ARG A 156 0.86 14.44 -11.69
C ARG A 156 0.20 15.78 -12.07
N GLY A 157 -0.11 16.59 -11.07
CA GLY A 157 -0.61 17.96 -11.24
C GLY A 157 -2.11 18.06 -11.54
N GLY A 158 -2.90 17.03 -11.22
CA GLY A 158 -4.36 17.05 -11.42
C GLY A 158 -4.75 17.06 -12.90
N ARG A 159 -4.13 16.20 -13.70
CA ARG A 159 -4.26 16.21 -15.16
C ARG A 159 -5.73 16.10 -15.59
N THR A 160 -6.14 16.99 -16.49
CA THR A 160 -7.43 16.92 -17.17
C THR A 160 -7.22 16.62 -18.65
N TYR A 161 -7.85 15.55 -19.16
CA TYR A 161 -7.93 15.30 -20.59
C TYR A 161 -9.01 16.17 -21.20
N THR A 162 -8.61 17.02 -22.14
CA THR A 162 -9.47 17.91 -22.94
C THR A 162 -9.73 17.38 -24.35
N GLU A 163 -9.08 16.27 -24.71
CA GLU A 163 -9.21 15.61 -26.00
C GLU A 163 -9.31 14.10 -25.78
N ASN A 164 -9.95 13.39 -26.72
CA ASN A 164 -10.11 11.95 -26.66
C ASN A 164 -8.74 11.29 -26.48
N THR A 165 -8.62 10.46 -25.45
CA THR A 165 -7.35 9.88 -25.03
C THR A 165 -7.50 8.39 -24.85
N THR A 166 -6.50 7.62 -25.30
CA THR A 166 -6.40 6.19 -25.04
C THR A 166 -5.18 5.92 -24.17
N LEU A 167 -5.38 5.20 -23.06
CA LEU A 167 -4.31 4.66 -22.23
C LEU A 167 -4.03 3.22 -22.66
N THR A 168 -2.78 2.95 -23.01
CA THR A 168 -2.31 1.64 -23.46
C THR A 168 -2.13 0.69 -22.28
N ALA A 169 -1.79 -0.56 -22.57
CA ALA A 169 -1.49 -1.58 -21.56
C ALA A 169 -0.01 -2.00 -21.61
N ASP A 170 0.87 -1.10 -22.07
CA ASP A 170 2.32 -1.29 -22.14
C ASP A 170 2.94 -1.30 -20.73
N ARG A 171 2.54 -0.35 -19.89
CA ARG A 171 2.93 -0.28 -18.47
C ARG A 171 1.87 0.39 -17.62
N PRO A 172 1.88 0.19 -16.29
CA PRO A 172 0.90 0.82 -15.41
C PRO A 172 1.00 2.34 -15.43
N TYR A 173 -0.12 3.00 -15.15
CA TYR A 173 -0.19 4.45 -14.94
C TYR A 173 -0.25 4.73 -13.45
N LEU A 174 0.62 5.62 -12.96
CA LEU A 174 0.62 6.06 -11.57
C LEU A 174 0.06 7.48 -11.45
N ILE A 175 -1.09 7.64 -10.81
CA ILE A 175 -1.83 8.91 -10.70
C ILE A 175 -1.70 9.48 -9.29
N PHE A 176 -1.12 10.68 -9.14
CA PHE A 176 -0.90 11.31 -7.84
C PHE A 176 -2.03 12.20 -7.32
N ASP A 177 -2.54 13.12 -8.14
CA ASP A 177 -3.41 14.22 -7.65
C ASP A 177 -4.86 14.14 -8.14
N SER A 178 -5.22 13.03 -8.79
CA SER A 178 -6.45 12.76 -9.58
C SER A 178 -6.29 12.97 -11.08
N LEU A 179 -7.13 12.27 -11.82
CA LEU A 179 -7.24 12.30 -13.28
C LEU A 179 -8.67 12.70 -13.64
N THR A 180 -8.82 13.72 -14.48
CA THR A 180 -10.13 14.21 -14.91
C THR A 180 -10.33 13.96 -16.41
N VAL A 181 -11.47 13.41 -16.78
CA VAL A 181 -11.95 13.34 -18.16
C VAL A 181 -12.90 14.50 -18.39
N GLY A 182 -12.50 15.47 -19.21
CA GLY A 182 -13.28 16.69 -19.44
C GLY A 182 -14.64 16.43 -20.11
N PRO A 183 -15.60 17.38 -20.02
CA PRO A 183 -16.89 17.26 -20.69
C PRO A 183 -16.74 17.01 -22.20
N GLY A 184 -17.51 16.07 -22.75
CA GLY A 184 -17.45 15.71 -24.17
C GLY A 184 -16.23 14.89 -24.59
N VAL A 185 -15.28 14.63 -23.68
CA VAL A 185 -14.08 13.84 -23.94
C VAL A 185 -14.31 12.37 -23.61
N THR A 186 -13.73 11.46 -24.40
CA THR A 186 -13.70 10.04 -24.10
C THR A 186 -12.30 9.61 -23.65
N LEU A 187 -12.22 9.01 -22.46
CA LEU A 187 -11.05 8.26 -21.99
C LEU A 187 -11.27 6.78 -22.27
N THR A 188 -10.41 6.18 -23.10
CA THR A 188 -10.42 4.75 -23.39
C THR A 188 -9.27 4.06 -22.68
N LEU A 189 -9.55 2.99 -21.95
CA LEU A 189 -8.54 2.12 -21.35
C LEU A 189 -8.44 0.85 -22.20
N ALA A 190 -7.25 0.57 -22.74
CA ALA A 190 -7.01 -0.64 -23.52
C ALA A 190 -7.14 -1.90 -22.63
N PRO A 191 -7.52 -3.06 -23.18
CA PRO A 191 -7.56 -4.31 -22.43
C PRO A 191 -6.23 -4.60 -21.71
N GLY A 192 -6.26 -4.95 -20.42
CA GLY A 192 -5.05 -5.17 -19.62
C GLY A 192 -4.39 -3.90 -19.06
N ALA A 193 -4.97 -2.71 -19.27
CA ALA A 193 -4.44 -1.49 -18.68
C ALA A 193 -4.57 -1.52 -17.14
N THR A 194 -3.54 -0.99 -16.46
CA THR A 194 -3.49 -0.88 -15.00
C THR A 194 -3.31 0.56 -14.59
N LEU A 195 -4.22 1.08 -13.77
CA LEU A 195 -4.13 2.41 -13.17
C LEU A 195 -3.98 2.27 -11.65
N CYS A 196 -2.88 2.81 -11.13
CA CYS A 196 -2.53 2.83 -9.72
C CYS A 196 -2.70 4.26 -9.20
N PHE A 197 -3.54 4.45 -8.18
CA PHE A 197 -3.87 5.76 -7.65
C PHE A 197 -3.17 5.97 -6.30
N HIS A 198 -2.53 7.13 -6.15
CA HIS A 198 -1.99 7.57 -4.88
C HIS A 198 -3.12 7.86 -3.88
N HIS A 199 -2.77 7.91 -2.60
CA HIS A 199 -3.70 8.23 -1.53
C HIS A 199 -4.55 9.48 -1.85
N GLN A 200 -5.88 9.33 -1.73
CA GLN A 200 -6.91 10.34 -2.06
C GLN A 200 -7.07 10.73 -3.54
N ALA A 201 -6.20 10.26 -4.45
CA ALA A 201 -6.39 10.46 -5.88
C ALA A 201 -7.65 9.74 -6.36
N LYS A 202 -8.33 10.32 -7.36
CA LYS A 202 -9.59 9.81 -7.89
C LYS A 202 -9.62 9.93 -9.42
N LEU A 203 -10.50 9.15 -10.03
CA LEU A 203 -10.85 9.32 -11.44
C LEU A 203 -12.17 10.10 -11.50
N ILE A 204 -12.12 11.30 -12.05
CA ILE A 204 -13.29 12.19 -12.20
C ILE A 204 -13.69 12.17 -13.67
N VAL A 205 -14.89 11.70 -13.96
CA VAL A 205 -15.38 11.52 -15.32
C VAL A 205 -16.50 12.54 -15.55
N ALA A 206 -16.19 13.67 -16.20
CA ALA A 206 -17.19 14.62 -16.70
C ALA A 206 -17.60 14.33 -18.14
N GLY A 207 -16.73 13.65 -18.90
CA GLY A 207 -17.01 13.10 -20.23
C GLY A 207 -17.46 11.64 -20.17
N THR A 208 -16.79 10.77 -20.93
CA THR A 208 -17.10 9.34 -21.04
C THR A 208 -15.88 8.48 -20.71
N LEU A 209 -16.05 7.44 -19.92
CA LEU A 209 -15.06 6.40 -19.66
C LEU A 209 -15.43 5.13 -20.40
N LYS A 210 -14.51 4.61 -21.20
CA LYS A 210 -14.60 3.30 -21.87
C LYS A 210 -13.47 2.41 -21.35
N ALA A 211 -13.76 1.59 -20.34
CA ALA A 211 -12.84 0.57 -19.83
C ALA A 211 -13.36 -0.81 -20.23
N ILE A 212 -13.01 -1.23 -21.44
CA ILE A 212 -13.52 -2.47 -22.05
C ILE A 212 -12.35 -3.46 -22.17
N GLY A 213 -12.16 -4.25 -21.12
CA GLY A 213 -11.19 -5.33 -21.05
C GLY A 213 -11.72 -6.62 -21.63
N THR A 214 -11.02 -7.71 -21.35
CA THR A 214 -11.45 -9.08 -21.67
C THR A 214 -11.16 -10.00 -20.50
N GLN A 215 -11.75 -11.20 -20.47
CA GLN A 215 -11.44 -12.19 -19.42
C GLN A 215 -9.94 -12.49 -19.32
N ALA A 216 -9.23 -12.55 -20.46
CA ALA A 216 -7.80 -12.83 -20.50
C ALA A 216 -6.94 -11.60 -20.15
N ARG A 217 -7.49 -10.40 -20.33
CA ARG A 217 -6.80 -9.12 -20.11
C ARG A 217 -7.76 -8.15 -19.42
N PRO A 218 -8.07 -8.37 -18.14
CA PRO A 218 -8.92 -7.47 -17.39
C PRO A 218 -8.22 -6.12 -17.17
N ILE A 219 -8.99 -5.06 -17.03
CA ILE A 219 -8.47 -3.73 -16.68
C ILE A 219 -8.48 -3.61 -15.15
N THR A 220 -7.41 -3.08 -14.56
CA THR A 220 -7.30 -2.97 -13.08
C THR A 220 -7.17 -1.51 -12.64
N LEU A 221 -7.98 -1.11 -11.66
CA LEU A 221 -7.92 0.20 -11.00
C LEU A 221 -7.82 -0.01 -9.48
N HIS A 222 -6.70 0.39 -8.88
CA HIS A 222 -6.42 0.14 -7.46
C HIS A 222 -5.45 1.18 -6.88
N GLY A 223 -5.16 1.10 -5.58
CA GLY A 223 -4.17 1.97 -4.93
C GLY A 223 -2.73 1.66 -5.32
N ASP A 224 -1.83 2.62 -5.16
CA ASP A 224 -0.40 2.49 -5.48
C ASP A 224 0.44 1.78 -4.39
N ARG A 225 -0.16 1.48 -3.23
CA ARG A 225 0.43 0.64 -2.19
C ARG A 225 0.23 -0.84 -2.46
N LEU A 226 1.29 -1.46 -2.97
CA LEU A 226 1.37 -2.88 -3.31
C LEU A 226 2.08 -3.74 -2.25
N ASP A 227 2.58 -3.12 -1.18
CA ASP A 227 3.28 -3.79 -0.09
C ASP A 227 2.33 -4.59 0.84
N SER A 228 2.85 -5.25 1.87
CA SER A 228 2.03 -5.94 2.89
C SER A 228 1.88 -5.10 4.16
N ILE A 229 0.70 -5.12 4.78
CA ILE A 229 0.36 -4.30 5.97
C ILE A 229 1.31 -4.59 7.15
N TYR A 230 1.77 -5.83 7.27
CA TYR A 230 2.72 -6.26 8.30
C TYR A 230 3.82 -7.11 7.67
N ALA A 231 5.06 -6.94 8.14
CA ALA A 231 6.19 -7.77 7.71
C ALA A 231 5.97 -9.27 7.94
N ASN A 232 5.10 -9.64 8.90
CA ASN A 232 4.88 -11.02 9.36
C ASN A 232 3.42 -11.51 9.20
N VAL A 233 2.52 -10.72 8.60
CA VAL A 233 1.14 -11.15 8.32
C VAL A 233 0.85 -10.91 6.84
N THR A 234 0.52 -11.99 6.14
CA THR A 234 0.20 -12.01 4.70
C THR A 234 -1.19 -11.41 4.42
N LEU A 235 -1.44 -10.18 4.88
CA LEU A 235 -2.51 -9.35 4.35
C LEU A 235 -1.87 -8.35 3.40
N PRO A 236 -1.90 -8.62 2.07
CA PRO A 236 -1.42 -7.64 1.11
C PRO A 236 -2.28 -6.37 1.22
N TYR A 237 -1.67 -5.19 1.16
CA TYR A 237 -2.38 -3.90 1.15
C TYR A 237 -3.43 -3.85 0.04
N ASP A 238 -3.21 -4.64 -1.00
CA ASP A 238 -4.09 -4.87 -2.12
C ASP A 238 -5.47 -5.49 -1.78
N ARG A 239 -5.78 -5.67 -0.49
CA ARG A 239 -7.12 -6.01 0.03
C ARG A 239 -7.68 -4.96 1.00
N VAL A 240 -6.91 -3.92 1.30
CA VAL A 240 -7.25 -2.91 2.31
C VAL A 240 -8.08 -1.81 1.66
N PRO A 241 -9.30 -1.52 2.16
CA PRO A 241 -10.08 -0.40 1.67
C PRO A 241 -9.43 0.97 1.93
N GLY A 242 -9.84 1.98 1.17
CA GLY A 242 -9.45 3.37 1.42
C GLY A 242 -8.05 3.77 0.95
N GLN A 243 -7.44 3.01 0.03
CA GLN A 243 -6.12 3.35 -0.51
C GLN A 243 -6.16 4.54 -1.47
N TRP A 244 -7.26 4.73 -2.18
CA TRP A 244 -7.47 5.85 -3.10
C TRP A 244 -8.92 6.32 -3.02
N GLY A 245 -9.27 7.36 -3.77
CA GLY A 245 -10.61 7.93 -3.76
C GLY A 245 -11.65 6.96 -4.29
N GLY A 246 -11.68 6.77 -5.62
CA GLY A 246 -12.76 6.10 -6.33
C GLY A 246 -12.97 6.67 -7.72
N ILE A 247 -14.03 6.21 -8.39
CA ILE A 247 -14.47 6.77 -9.67
C ILE A 247 -15.73 7.59 -9.46
N ARG A 248 -15.64 8.88 -9.75
CA ARG A 248 -16.77 9.79 -9.75
C ARG A 248 -17.22 10.06 -11.17
N PHE A 249 -18.49 9.82 -11.46
CA PHE A 249 -19.14 10.19 -12.70
C PHE A 249 -19.98 11.44 -12.46
N GLU A 250 -19.56 12.57 -13.03
CA GLU A 250 -20.25 13.85 -12.90
C GLU A 250 -21.63 13.82 -13.59
N SER A 251 -22.49 14.79 -13.28
CA SER A 251 -23.85 14.87 -13.86
C SER A 251 -23.87 14.86 -15.38
N THR A 252 -22.83 15.38 -16.05
CA THR A 252 -22.67 15.42 -17.50
C THR A 252 -22.19 14.11 -18.13
N SER A 253 -21.76 13.15 -17.32
CA SER A 253 -21.19 11.89 -17.79
C SER A 253 -22.26 10.85 -18.08
N PHE A 254 -22.21 10.24 -19.27
CA PHE A 254 -23.16 9.26 -19.77
C PHE A 254 -22.46 8.27 -20.70
N GLU A 255 -23.15 7.16 -21.01
CA GLU A 255 -22.65 6.11 -21.91
C GLU A 255 -21.27 5.57 -21.49
N ASN A 256 -21.00 5.56 -20.18
CA ASN A 256 -19.80 4.94 -19.65
C ASN A 256 -19.88 3.41 -19.78
N GLU A 257 -18.74 2.76 -19.92
CA GLU A 257 -18.67 1.30 -20.03
C GLU A 257 -17.53 0.75 -19.17
N LEU A 258 -17.88 -0.21 -18.31
CA LEU A 258 -16.95 -1.05 -17.57
C LEU A 258 -17.20 -2.49 -17.97
N GLU A 259 -16.21 -3.12 -18.58
CA GLU A 259 -16.29 -4.51 -19.01
C GLU A 259 -14.99 -5.24 -18.70
N TYR A 260 -15.06 -6.36 -17.98
CA TYR A 260 -13.87 -7.04 -17.43
C TYR A 260 -12.93 -6.07 -16.70
N ALA A 261 -13.50 -5.20 -15.86
CA ALA A 261 -12.78 -4.27 -15.02
C ALA A 261 -12.78 -4.76 -13.56
N ASP A 262 -11.63 -4.66 -12.89
CA ASP A 262 -11.46 -4.90 -11.45
C ASP A 262 -11.10 -3.58 -10.76
N ILE A 263 -12.03 -3.07 -9.96
CA ILE A 263 -11.93 -1.79 -9.26
C ILE A 263 -11.97 -2.09 -7.76
N ARG A 264 -10.92 -1.72 -7.03
CA ARG A 264 -10.83 -2.11 -5.63
C ARG A 264 -10.08 -1.16 -4.72
N ASN A 265 -10.28 -1.35 -3.41
CA ASN A 265 -9.56 -0.69 -2.33
C ASN A 265 -9.80 0.82 -2.28
N THR A 266 -11.03 1.25 -2.57
CA THR A 266 -11.44 2.65 -2.69
C THR A 266 -11.89 3.25 -1.36
N SER A 267 -11.96 4.58 -1.29
CA SER A 267 -12.66 5.31 -0.23
C SER A 267 -14.15 5.42 -0.50
N PHE A 268 -14.52 5.59 -1.76
CA PHE A 268 -15.86 5.44 -2.33
C PHE A 268 -15.71 4.66 -3.63
N GLY A 269 -16.53 3.66 -3.93
CA GLY A 269 -16.32 2.85 -5.14
C GLY A 269 -16.69 3.61 -6.42
N LEU A 270 -17.95 3.50 -6.82
CA LEU A 270 -18.53 4.23 -7.94
C LEU A 270 -19.54 5.26 -7.43
N ASP A 271 -19.24 6.53 -7.63
CA ASP A 271 -20.08 7.66 -7.21
C ASP A 271 -20.69 8.34 -8.45
N PHE A 272 -21.99 8.12 -8.66
CA PHE A 272 -22.74 8.71 -9.77
C PHE A 272 -23.53 9.93 -9.29
N GLN A 273 -23.08 11.10 -9.70
CA GLN A 273 -23.73 12.36 -9.39
C GLN A 273 -25.13 12.46 -10.04
N PRO A 274 -26.07 13.20 -9.45
CA PRO A 274 -27.46 13.32 -9.94
C PRO A 274 -27.54 13.59 -11.43
N SER A 275 -28.37 12.83 -12.15
CA SER A 275 -28.60 13.03 -13.58
C SER A 275 -30.04 12.69 -14.01
N THR A 276 -30.24 12.04 -15.17
CA THR A 276 -31.56 11.64 -15.68
C THR A 276 -31.63 10.11 -15.91
N PRO A 277 -32.78 9.46 -15.65
CA PRO A 277 -33.01 8.06 -16.01
C PRO A 277 -33.27 7.81 -17.50
N ASP A 278 -33.52 8.86 -18.30
CA ASP A 278 -33.87 8.70 -19.71
C ASP A 278 -32.66 8.34 -20.59
N ARG A 279 -31.45 8.57 -20.08
CA ARG A 279 -30.19 8.28 -20.77
C ARG A 279 -29.31 7.43 -19.88
N ARG A 280 -28.73 6.37 -20.45
CA ARG A 280 -27.87 5.45 -19.70
C ARG A 280 -26.63 6.17 -19.16
N LYS A 281 -26.45 6.11 -17.85
CA LYS A 281 -25.26 6.63 -17.16
C LYS A 281 -24.07 5.72 -17.42
N ILE A 282 -24.26 4.42 -17.24
CA ILE A 282 -23.21 3.41 -17.34
C ILE A 282 -23.77 2.03 -17.67
N ARG A 283 -22.98 1.23 -18.39
CA ARG A 283 -23.09 -0.22 -18.48
C ARG A 283 -21.91 -0.86 -17.74
N ILE A 284 -22.19 -1.80 -16.84
CA ILE A 284 -21.21 -2.59 -16.10
C ILE A 284 -21.41 -4.07 -16.45
N HIS A 285 -20.39 -4.73 -16.99
CA HIS A 285 -20.49 -6.12 -17.43
C HIS A 285 -19.27 -6.93 -17.01
N ASN A 286 -19.47 -8.14 -16.48
CA ASN A 286 -18.39 -9.05 -16.09
C ASN A 286 -17.25 -8.37 -15.31
N SER A 287 -17.61 -7.45 -14.43
CA SER A 287 -16.67 -6.58 -13.72
C SER A 287 -16.84 -6.74 -12.21
N ARG A 288 -15.83 -6.32 -11.46
CA ARG A 288 -15.79 -6.37 -10.01
C ARG A 288 -15.53 -4.98 -9.44
N VAL A 289 -16.32 -4.61 -8.45
CA VAL A 289 -16.07 -3.46 -7.58
C VAL A 289 -16.05 -3.98 -6.16
N THR A 290 -14.93 -3.87 -5.46
CA THR A 290 -14.79 -4.47 -4.11
C THR A 290 -13.98 -3.63 -3.13
N ASN A 291 -14.23 -3.83 -1.84
CA ASN A 291 -13.41 -3.30 -0.73
C ASN A 291 -13.36 -1.75 -0.71
N SER A 292 -14.52 -1.11 -0.56
CA SER A 292 -14.61 0.33 -0.30
C SER A 292 -14.62 0.62 1.21
N SER A 293 -13.93 1.67 1.68
CA SER A 293 -13.99 2.07 3.10
C SER A 293 -15.28 2.82 3.42
N GLY A 294 -15.89 3.45 2.43
CA GLY A 294 -17.24 4.05 2.48
C GLY A 294 -18.23 3.27 1.60
N ASP A 295 -19.13 3.99 0.95
CA ASP A 295 -20.09 3.41 0.01
C ASP A 295 -19.36 2.84 -1.22
N LEU A 296 -19.82 1.71 -1.73
CA LEU A 296 -19.20 1.03 -2.87
C LEU A 296 -19.85 1.42 -4.21
N LEU A 297 -21.17 1.58 -4.24
CA LEU A 297 -21.86 2.16 -5.39
C LEU A 297 -22.97 3.06 -4.90
N THR A 298 -22.94 4.33 -5.29
CA THR A 298 -24.00 5.29 -4.97
C THR A 298 -24.46 5.97 -6.25
N ALA A 299 -25.77 5.97 -6.49
CA ALA A 299 -26.36 6.57 -7.67
C ALA A 299 -27.64 7.34 -7.37
N VAL A 300 -27.71 8.58 -7.87
CA VAL A 300 -28.87 9.45 -7.71
C VAL A 300 -29.49 9.76 -9.07
N ASN A 301 -30.75 9.38 -9.25
CA ASN A 301 -31.55 9.61 -10.46
C ASN A 301 -30.84 9.22 -11.78
N CYS A 302 -30.11 8.10 -11.75
CA CYS A 302 -29.33 7.61 -12.89
C CYS A 302 -30.01 6.42 -13.57
N HIS A 303 -29.61 6.14 -14.82
CA HIS A 303 -29.89 4.87 -15.47
C HIS A 303 -28.67 3.95 -15.44
N ILE A 304 -28.71 2.87 -14.65
CA ILE A 304 -27.62 1.89 -14.49
C ILE A 304 -28.03 0.53 -15.05
N GLU A 305 -27.17 -0.02 -15.89
CA GLU A 305 -27.26 -1.40 -16.37
C GLU A 305 -26.04 -2.18 -15.87
N ALA A 306 -26.24 -3.19 -15.03
CA ALA A 306 -25.20 -4.07 -14.53
C ALA A 306 -25.53 -5.53 -14.85
N SER A 307 -24.54 -6.29 -15.31
CA SER A 307 -24.73 -7.72 -15.57
C SER A 307 -23.48 -8.56 -15.32
N GLY A 308 -23.64 -9.78 -14.83
CA GLY A 308 -22.52 -10.72 -14.58
C GLY A 308 -21.45 -10.16 -13.64
N SER A 309 -21.80 -9.19 -12.79
CA SER A 309 -20.83 -8.35 -12.07
C SER A 309 -20.93 -8.51 -10.56
N GLU A 310 -19.81 -8.27 -9.88
CA GLU A 310 -19.68 -8.38 -8.43
C GLU A 310 -19.53 -6.99 -7.80
N PHE A 311 -20.37 -6.71 -6.79
CA PHE A 311 -20.30 -5.54 -5.93
C PHE A 311 -20.18 -6.03 -4.49
N THR A 312 -18.98 -6.00 -3.93
CA THR A 312 -18.74 -6.62 -2.63
C THR A 312 -17.97 -5.75 -1.64
N ASN A 313 -18.25 -5.96 -0.36
CA ASN A 313 -17.43 -5.47 0.75
C ASN A 313 -17.29 -3.94 0.80
N ALA A 314 -18.16 -3.30 1.57
CA ALA A 314 -18.19 -1.86 1.76
C ALA A 314 -18.25 -1.52 3.24
N GLY A 315 -17.45 -0.56 3.70
CA GLY A 315 -17.58 -0.01 5.05
C GLY A 315 -18.86 0.80 5.23
N GLY A 316 -19.33 1.42 4.14
CA GLY A 316 -20.67 2.00 4.01
C GLY A 316 -21.65 1.07 3.30
N ASN A 317 -22.56 1.64 2.51
CA ASN A 317 -23.54 0.91 1.72
C ASN A 317 -22.84 0.16 0.56
N THR A 318 -23.22 -1.09 0.30
CA THR A 318 -22.66 -1.79 -0.88
C THR A 318 -23.26 -1.26 -2.17
N VAL A 319 -24.58 -1.12 -2.23
CA VAL A 319 -25.27 -0.51 -3.37
C VAL A 319 -26.37 0.41 -2.85
N CYS A 320 -26.29 1.69 -3.18
CA CYS A 320 -27.27 2.72 -2.82
C CYS A 320 -27.84 3.35 -4.09
N LEU A 321 -29.12 3.09 -4.36
CA LEU A 321 -29.83 3.57 -5.53
C LEU A 321 -30.98 4.48 -5.09
N ILE A 322 -30.89 5.76 -5.43
CA ILE A 322 -31.88 6.77 -5.08
C ILE A 322 -32.52 7.31 -6.34
N GLY A 323 -33.78 6.93 -6.58
CA GLY A 323 -34.52 7.25 -7.81
C GLY A 323 -33.87 6.66 -9.06
N GLY A 324 -34.43 6.97 -10.22
CA GLY A 324 -33.86 6.61 -11.52
C GLY A 324 -34.35 5.26 -12.07
N ARG A 325 -33.50 4.62 -12.88
CA ARG A 325 -33.83 3.40 -13.65
C ARG A 325 -32.69 2.39 -13.55
N HIS A 326 -32.90 1.27 -12.88
CA HIS A 326 -31.81 0.34 -12.59
C HIS A 326 -32.13 -1.09 -13.01
N ARG A 327 -31.17 -1.74 -13.67
CA ARG A 327 -31.24 -3.13 -14.09
C ARG A 327 -29.97 -3.85 -13.70
N PHE A 328 -30.10 -4.88 -12.86
CA PHE A 328 -29.04 -5.78 -12.45
C PHE A 328 -29.44 -7.19 -12.87
N ALA A 329 -28.56 -7.90 -13.58
CA ALA A 329 -28.82 -9.28 -14.02
C ALA A 329 -27.61 -10.17 -13.77
N HIS A 330 -27.78 -11.32 -13.10
CA HIS A 330 -26.66 -12.21 -12.77
C HIS A 330 -25.55 -11.51 -11.96
N CYS A 331 -25.94 -10.60 -11.07
CA CYS A 331 -25.01 -9.86 -10.22
C CYS A 331 -24.95 -10.42 -8.80
N THR A 332 -23.78 -10.30 -8.16
CA THR A 332 -23.61 -10.55 -6.72
C THR A 332 -23.42 -9.23 -6.01
N LEU A 333 -24.32 -8.91 -5.08
CA LEU A 333 -24.22 -7.78 -4.16
C LEU A 333 -24.06 -8.38 -2.77
N ALA A 334 -22.86 -8.33 -2.20
CA ALA A 334 -22.65 -8.97 -0.91
C ALA A 334 -21.69 -8.21 0.02
N ASN A 335 -21.95 -8.21 1.31
CA ASN A 335 -21.09 -7.51 2.27
C ASN A 335 -20.68 -8.38 3.45
N PHE A 336 -19.42 -8.82 3.45
CA PHE A 336 -18.81 -9.64 4.49
C PHE A 336 -17.47 -9.06 4.94
N ILE A 337 -17.29 -7.75 4.80
CA ILE A 337 -16.02 -7.11 5.11
C ILE A 337 -15.71 -7.21 6.60
N VAL A 338 -14.52 -7.70 6.93
CA VAL A 338 -14.00 -7.80 8.31
C VAL A 338 -12.83 -6.85 8.57
N LEU A 339 -12.37 -6.14 7.54
CA LEU A 339 -11.23 -5.22 7.58
C LEU A 339 -11.59 -3.83 8.07
N THR A 340 -12.90 -3.53 8.21
CA THR A 340 -13.42 -2.26 8.72
C THR A 340 -14.67 -2.54 9.55
N THR A 341 -14.92 -1.71 10.56
CA THR A 341 -16.13 -1.79 11.38
C THR A 341 -17.29 -1.16 10.64
N ARG A 342 -18.43 -1.87 10.57
CA ARG A 342 -19.65 -1.34 9.96
C ARG A 342 -20.57 -0.78 11.02
N GLN A 343 -21.18 0.37 10.73
CA GLN A 343 -22.16 1.02 11.59
C GLN A 343 -23.59 0.73 11.09
N GLY A 344 -23.92 -0.54 10.88
CA GLY A 344 -25.25 -0.97 10.40
C GLY A 344 -25.56 -0.61 8.94
N ALA A 345 -24.54 -0.31 8.12
CA ALA A 345 -24.74 0.02 6.71
C ALA A 345 -25.26 -1.20 5.91
N PRO A 346 -26.39 -1.08 5.19
CA PRO A 346 -26.99 -2.18 4.43
C PRO A 346 -26.23 -2.56 3.16
N THR A 347 -26.45 -3.79 2.68
CA THR A 347 -25.97 -4.23 1.36
C THR A 347 -26.67 -3.50 0.22
N LEU A 348 -27.99 -3.32 0.30
CA LEU A 348 -28.77 -2.66 -0.75
C LEU A 348 -29.73 -1.62 -0.16
N ILE A 349 -29.68 -0.39 -0.68
CA ILE A 349 -30.68 0.66 -0.46
C ILE A 349 -31.37 0.96 -1.78
N LEU A 350 -32.71 0.97 -1.72
CA LEU A 350 -33.58 1.56 -2.72
C LEU A 350 -34.36 2.68 -2.05
N ALA A 351 -34.26 3.89 -2.58
CA ALA A 351 -34.97 5.06 -2.09
C ALA A 351 -35.45 5.94 -3.25
N ASP A 352 -36.36 6.86 -2.98
CA ASP A 352 -36.87 7.86 -3.91
C ASP A 352 -36.53 9.30 -3.47
N THR A 353 -35.80 9.45 -2.36
CA THR A 353 -35.49 10.75 -1.78
C THR A 353 -34.01 10.82 -1.43
N ALA A 354 -33.29 11.74 -2.08
CA ALA A 354 -31.90 12.06 -1.75
C ALA A 354 -31.86 13.23 -0.77
N ARG A 355 -30.86 13.26 0.12
CA ARG A 355 -30.55 14.47 0.90
C ARG A 355 -29.34 15.14 0.28
N ILE A 356 -29.54 16.28 -0.37
CA ILE A 356 -28.48 17.12 -0.94
C ILE A 356 -28.42 18.37 -0.08
N ASP A 357 -27.25 18.67 0.50
CA ASP A 357 -27.07 19.80 1.43
C ASP A 357 -28.12 19.85 2.55
N ASN A 358 -28.42 18.68 3.11
CA ASN A 358 -29.44 18.46 4.15
C ASN A 358 -30.89 18.77 3.74
N THR A 359 -31.14 19.03 2.46
CA THR A 359 -32.47 19.25 1.88
C THR A 359 -32.97 17.98 1.19
N PRO A 360 -34.21 17.53 1.44
CA PRO A 360 -34.77 16.38 0.74
C PRO A 360 -35.13 16.75 -0.71
N HIS A 361 -34.63 15.97 -1.66
CA HIS A 361 -34.96 16.03 -3.08
C HIS A 361 -35.59 14.72 -3.51
N HIS A 362 -36.81 14.78 -4.04
CA HIS A 362 -37.53 13.62 -4.54
C HIS A 362 -37.10 13.28 -5.98
N TYR A 363 -36.71 12.04 -6.19
CA TYR A 363 -36.34 11.44 -7.46
C TYR A 363 -37.12 10.13 -7.64
N PRO A 364 -38.08 10.06 -8.58
CA PRO A 364 -38.88 8.86 -8.78
C PRO A 364 -38.00 7.64 -9.11
N LEU A 365 -38.22 6.53 -8.40
CA LEU A 365 -37.65 5.24 -8.75
C LEU A 365 -38.52 4.58 -9.83
N THR A 366 -38.20 4.85 -11.10
CA THR A 366 -38.98 4.41 -12.27
C THR A 366 -38.79 2.93 -12.59
N GLU A 367 -37.63 2.35 -12.27
CA GLU A 367 -37.36 0.92 -12.42
C GLU A 367 -36.27 0.49 -11.43
N ALA A 368 -36.46 -0.66 -10.79
CA ALA A 368 -35.42 -1.36 -10.04
C ALA A 368 -35.60 -2.86 -10.25
N ARG A 369 -34.88 -3.41 -11.23
CA ARG A 369 -34.98 -4.82 -11.63
C ARG A 369 -33.71 -5.58 -11.27
N PHE A 370 -33.86 -6.68 -10.54
CA PHE A 370 -32.78 -7.58 -10.13
C PHE A 370 -33.12 -9.00 -10.59
N ASP A 371 -32.56 -9.42 -11.74
CA ASP A 371 -32.83 -10.72 -12.34
C ASP A 371 -31.70 -11.71 -12.01
N ASN A 372 -32.03 -12.81 -11.32
CA ASN A 372 -31.07 -13.84 -10.93
C ASN A 372 -29.82 -13.27 -10.22
N CYS A 373 -30.04 -12.33 -9.30
CA CYS A 373 -29.00 -11.72 -8.48
C CYS A 373 -28.89 -12.42 -7.12
N LEU A 374 -27.66 -12.49 -6.59
CA LEU A 374 -27.40 -12.81 -5.20
C LEU A 374 -27.30 -11.50 -4.41
N ILE A 375 -28.09 -11.34 -3.35
CA ILE A 375 -28.02 -10.20 -2.43
C ILE A 375 -27.89 -10.77 -1.02
N ASP A 376 -26.74 -10.56 -0.38
CA ASP A 376 -26.44 -11.15 0.94
C ASP A 376 -25.51 -10.24 1.78
N GLY A 377 -25.27 -10.57 3.04
CA GLY A 377 -24.26 -9.90 3.85
C GLY A 377 -24.53 -9.97 5.36
N SER A 378 -23.51 -9.61 6.13
CA SER A 378 -23.65 -9.32 7.56
C SER A 378 -24.10 -7.88 7.78
N ILE A 379 -24.57 -7.54 8.98
CA ILE A 379 -24.73 -6.14 9.46
C ILE A 379 -23.65 -5.73 10.47
N SER A 380 -22.86 -6.71 10.91
CA SER A 380 -21.71 -6.58 11.80
C SER A 380 -20.44 -6.23 11.04
#